data_AF-A0AA35S3S2-F1
#
_entry.id   AF-A0AA35S3S2-F1
#
_cell.length_a   1.000
_cell.length_b   1.000
_cell.length_c   1.000
_cell.angle_alpha   90.00
_cell.angle_beta   90.00
_cell.angle_gamma   90.00
#
_symmetry.space_group_name_H-M   'P 1'
#
loop_
_entity.id
_entity.type
_entity.pdbx_description
1 polymer ?
#
loop_
_entity_poly.entity_id
_entity_poly.type
_entity_poly.pdbx_seq_one_letter_code
_entity_poly.pdbx_strand_id
1 'polypeptide(L)'
;MPSVLRHISASDMEKRCSSAGALVVDFPDGGPQSGVFCSLMSHVLSPENHSPYSWKLKLSSQEPSCLYRDCIQFEVPKYPGSVTFVDRYEYFEVHVFTSNIWEKELWGHVRKAVFGGIETVDETLGYSDNKPRPAIVCPRTHTDRPHPAYIRDKVWICTSDCDKFGYLSTKYLWIQTPCEPSQTSSASVTTGDATTAEQRTHDESSVESSTAATSIPSASDAPLPAPPTPETKPLGIKDLFSVCSELVGVAHKWKKVGLALRLDPDLLDRIEAKKNDVEDNLSDTLKEWLKKSYDTESFGDPSWKLLVDAVAHRAGGKDRALAMEIAAKYDVPPPQ
;
A
#
# COMPACT_ATOMS: atom_id res chain seq x y z
N MET A 1 32.97 -16.33 -8.96
CA MET A 1 32.24 -17.37 -9.73
C MET A 1 30.80 -16.94 -10.06
N PRO A 2 30.55 -16.17 -11.12
CA PRO A 2 29.19 -16.04 -11.68
C PRO A 2 29.07 -16.36 -13.19
N SER A 3 30.17 -16.60 -13.91
CA SER A 3 30.17 -16.81 -15.36
C SER A 3 29.62 -18.19 -15.80
N VAL A 4 29.46 -19.13 -14.88
CA VAL A 4 28.97 -20.49 -15.16
C VAL A 4 27.45 -20.58 -15.08
N LEU A 5 26.79 -19.65 -14.36
CA LEU A 5 25.35 -19.64 -14.23
C LEU A 5 24.71 -18.94 -15.42
N ARG A 6 23.61 -19.52 -15.92
CA ARG A 6 22.83 -18.93 -17.01
C ARG A 6 22.04 -17.73 -16.48
N HIS A 7 21.74 -16.79 -17.37
CA HIS A 7 20.72 -15.76 -17.13
C HIS A 7 19.33 -16.39 -17.21
N ILE A 8 18.42 -15.94 -16.36
CA ILE A 8 17.01 -16.35 -16.47
C ILE A 8 16.35 -15.63 -17.66
N SER A 9 15.42 -16.30 -18.35
CA SER A 9 14.63 -15.64 -19.39
C SER A 9 13.62 -14.67 -18.76
N ALA A 10 13.26 -13.58 -19.45
CA ALA A 10 12.24 -12.65 -18.97
C ALA A 10 10.91 -13.36 -18.67
N SER A 11 10.49 -14.28 -19.55
CA SER A 11 9.26 -15.05 -19.36
C SER A 11 9.30 -16.00 -18.16
N ASP A 12 10.47 -16.55 -17.81
CA ASP A 12 10.58 -17.43 -16.64
C ASP A 12 10.72 -16.63 -15.36
N MET A 13 11.28 -15.42 -15.43
CA MET A 13 11.31 -14.48 -14.32
C MET A 13 9.90 -14.01 -13.95
N GLU A 14 9.06 -13.67 -14.93
CA GLU A 14 7.66 -13.29 -14.69
C GLU A 14 6.85 -14.40 -14.01
N LYS A 15 7.09 -15.68 -14.34
CA LYS A 15 6.42 -16.81 -13.68
C LYS A 15 6.84 -17.00 -12.22
N ARG A 16 8.02 -16.51 -11.84
CA ARG A 16 8.62 -16.72 -10.51
C ARG A 16 8.46 -15.53 -9.58
N CYS A 17 8.25 -14.35 -10.13
CA CYS A 17 7.96 -13.13 -9.40
C CYS A 17 6.44 -13.08 -9.13
N SER A 18 6.05 -13.10 -7.85
CA SER A 18 4.64 -13.04 -7.47
C SER A 18 4.06 -11.65 -7.79
N SER A 19 2.76 -11.58 -8.08
CA SER A 19 2.02 -10.30 -8.14
C SER A 19 1.79 -9.69 -6.74
N ALA A 20 2.05 -10.45 -5.68
CA ALA A 20 2.01 -10.01 -4.29
C ALA A 20 3.31 -9.26 -3.93
N GLY A 21 3.37 -7.98 -4.32
CA GLY A 21 4.27 -6.95 -3.82
C GLY A 21 5.68 -7.37 -3.38
N ALA A 22 6.68 -7.15 -4.23
CA ALA A 22 8.09 -7.38 -3.90
C ALA A 22 8.65 -6.29 -2.95
N LEU A 23 9.60 -6.69 -2.08
CA LEU A 23 10.54 -5.75 -1.48
C LEU A 23 11.50 -5.30 -2.58
N VAL A 24 11.68 -3.99 -2.75
CA VAL A 24 12.75 -3.46 -3.59
C VAL A 24 13.84 -2.87 -2.69
N VAL A 25 15.09 -3.13 -3.05
CA VAL A 25 16.26 -2.47 -2.48
C VAL A 25 16.74 -1.44 -3.49
N ASP A 26 16.44 -0.19 -3.19
CA ASP A 26 16.83 0.96 -4.01
C ASP A 26 18.22 1.46 -3.60
N PHE A 27 19.04 1.80 -4.59
CA PHE A 27 20.41 2.29 -4.44
C PHE A 27 20.50 3.68 -5.08
N PRO A 28 20.38 4.75 -4.27
CA PRO A 28 20.19 6.12 -4.77
C PRO A 28 21.28 6.60 -5.74
N ASP A 29 22.49 6.05 -5.64
CA ASP A 29 23.66 6.48 -6.41
C ASP A 29 23.88 5.67 -7.71
N GLY A 30 22.83 5.03 -8.23
CA GLY A 30 22.87 4.39 -9.55
C GLY A 30 23.06 2.87 -9.53
N GLY A 31 22.48 2.19 -8.53
CA GLY A 31 22.42 0.74 -8.47
C GLY A 31 23.43 0.08 -7.51
N PRO A 32 23.27 -1.24 -7.26
CA PRO A 32 24.20 -2.01 -6.45
C PRO A 32 25.61 -2.02 -7.08
N GLN A 33 26.63 -1.89 -6.25
CA GLN A 33 28.01 -2.00 -6.71
C GLN A 33 28.36 -3.43 -7.13
N SER A 34 29.40 -3.56 -7.95
CA SER A 34 29.83 -4.86 -8.47
C SER A 34 30.15 -5.84 -7.34
N GLY A 35 29.54 -7.02 -7.41
CA GLY A 35 29.76 -8.09 -6.43
C GLY A 35 28.85 -8.04 -5.20
N VAL A 36 28.12 -6.95 -4.94
CA VAL A 36 27.21 -6.87 -3.79
C VAL A 36 26.19 -8.00 -3.81
N PHE A 37 25.55 -8.26 -4.95
CA PHE A 37 24.57 -9.34 -5.07
C PHE A 37 25.17 -10.70 -4.73
N CYS A 38 26.27 -11.11 -5.37
CA CYS A 38 26.85 -12.43 -5.11
C CYS A 38 27.39 -12.56 -3.68
N SER A 39 27.99 -11.51 -3.14
CA SER A 39 28.48 -11.49 -1.75
C SER A 39 27.34 -11.55 -0.75
N LEU A 40 26.20 -10.90 -1.03
CA LEU A 40 24.98 -11.02 -0.23
C LEU A 40 24.48 -12.47 -0.23
N MET A 41 24.48 -13.15 -1.37
CA MET A 41 24.04 -14.54 -1.46
C MET A 41 24.95 -15.47 -0.66
N SER A 42 26.27 -15.27 -0.75
CA SER A 42 27.25 -15.99 0.07
C SER A 42 27.07 -15.70 1.56
N HIS A 43 26.82 -14.44 1.93
CA HIS A 43 26.57 -14.04 3.31
C HIS A 43 25.30 -14.69 3.86
N VAL A 44 24.18 -14.63 3.12
CA VAL A 44 22.90 -15.22 3.53
C VAL A 44 23.02 -16.74 3.75
N LEU A 45 23.77 -17.44 2.90
CA LEU A 45 24.03 -18.88 3.01
C LEU A 45 25.13 -19.26 4.00
N SER A 46 25.90 -18.29 4.49
CA SER A 46 27.04 -18.56 5.36
C SER A 46 26.59 -19.16 6.69
N PRO A 47 27.25 -20.21 7.20
CA PRO A 47 27.00 -20.69 8.56
C PRO A 47 27.38 -19.67 9.64
N GLU A 48 28.21 -18.68 9.29
CA GLU A 48 28.60 -17.58 10.18
C GLU A 48 27.53 -16.47 10.23
N ASN A 49 26.51 -16.55 9.36
CA ASN A 49 25.39 -15.62 9.41
C ASN A 49 24.61 -15.84 10.71
N HIS A 50 24.82 -14.96 11.69
CA HIS A 50 24.12 -14.95 12.97
C HIS A 50 22.64 -14.55 12.88
N SER A 51 22.09 -14.44 11.65
CA SER A 51 20.65 -14.43 11.44
C SER A 51 20.02 -15.59 12.23
N PRO A 52 18.94 -15.35 13.00
CA PRO A 52 18.25 -16.40 13.76
C PRO A 52 17.61 -17.48 12.88
N TYR A 53 17.70 -17.35 11.54
CA TYR A 53 17.14 -18.27 10.58
C TYR A 53 18.22 -18.80 9.65
N SER A 54 18.23 -20.13 9.48
CA SER A 54 19.04 -20.79 8.46
C SER A 54 18.37 -20.61 7.10
N TRP A 55 19.10 -20.07 6.14
CA TRP A 55 18.67 -19.99 4.75
C TRP A 55 19.23 -21.18 4.00
N LYS A 56 18.41 -21.83 3.19
CA LYS A 56 18.83 -22.96 2.35
C LYS A 56 18.46 -22.68 0.91
N LEU A 57 19.29 -23.11 -0.03
CA LEU A 57 18.89 -23.13 -1.43
C LEU A 57 17.67 -24.03 -1.59
N LYS A 58 16.65 -23.54 -2.30
CA LYS A 58 15.48 -24.34 -2.60
C LYS A 58 15.86 -25.42 -3.60
N LEU A 59 15.56 -26.69 -3.30
CA LEU A 59 15.89 -27.82 -4.16
C LEU A 59 14.61 -28.44 -4.74
N SER A 60 14.63 -28.77 -6.03
CA SER A 60 13.66 -29.64 -6.70
C SER A 60 14.41 -30.88 -7.18
N SER A 61 14.02 -32.06 -6.70
CA SER A 61 14.67 -33.33 -7.08
C SER A 61 16.20 -33.33 -6.88
N GLN A 62 16.67 -32.74 -5.77
CA GLN A 62 18.09 -32.58 -5.40
C GLN A 62 18.90 -31.55 -6.21
N GLU A 63 18.28 -30.85 -7.18
CA GLU A 63 18.89 -29.74 -7.90
C GLU A 63 18.30 -28.39 -7.45
N PRO A 64 19.06 -27.28 -7.46
CA PRO A 64 18.50 -25.97 -7.14
C PRO A 64 17.32 -25.59 -8.05
N SER A 65 16.15 -25.29 -7.46
CA SER A 65 14.93 -24.96 -8.22
C SER A 65 15.04 -23.63 -8.97
N CYS A 66 15.90 -22.74 -8.50
CA CYS A 66 16.19 -21.43 -9.09
C CYS A 66 17.59 -20.99 -8.65
N LEU A 67 18.58 -21.24 -9.50
CA LEU A 67 19.96 -20.79 -9.32
C LEU A 67 20.48 -20.27 -10.65
N TYR A 68 20.20 -18.99 -10.90
CA TYR A 68 20.65 -18.23 -12.04
C TYR A 68 21.63 -17.15 -11.58
N ARG A 69 22.30 -16.51 -12.54
CA ARG A 69 23.26 -15.44 -12.22
C ARG A 69 22.61 -14.26 -11.51
N ASP A 70 21.35 -13.99 -11.84
CA ASP A 70 20.55 -12.84 -11.46
C ASP A 70 19.29 -13.24 -10.68
N CYS A 71 19.11 -14.51 -10.34
CA CYS A 71 17.91 -15.00 -9.68
C CYS A 71 18.22 -16.23 -8.82
N ILE A 72 18.03 -16.13 -7.51
CA ILE A 72 18.29 -17.23 -6.57
C ILE A 72 17.09 -17.39 -5.64
N GLN A 73 16.65 -18.64 -5.44
CA GLN A 73 15.54 -18.96 -4.57
C GLN A 73 15.99 -19.76 -3.34
N PHE A 74 15.45 -19.34 -2.20
CA PHE A 74 15.74 -19.88 -0.89
C PHE A 74 14.49 -20.47 -0.24
N GLU A 75 14.72 -21.40 0.68
CA GLU A 75 13.80 -21.82 1.71
C GLU A 75 14.29 -21.31 3.06
N VAL A 76 13.35 -20.91 3.91
CA VAL A 76 13.60 -20.55 5.30
C VAL A 76 12.87 -21.61 6.13
N PRO A 77 13.54 -22.65 6.68
CA PRO A 77 12.89 -23.87 7.19
C PRO A 77 11.78 -23.67 8.23
N LYS A 78 11.81 -22.55 8.96
CA LYS A 78 10.76 -22.19 9.94
C LYS A 78 9.44 -21.78 9.27
N TYR A 79 9.48 -21.29 8.02
CA TYR A 79 8.34 -20.72 7.32
C TYR A 79 8.03 -21.51 6.04
N PRO A 80 6.82 -22.05 5.88
CA PRO A 80 6.44 -22.77 4.66
C PRO A 80 6.37 -21.80 3.48
N GLY A 81 7.29 -21.96 2.52
CA GLY A 81 7.36 -21.03 1.41
C GLY A 81 8.72 -20.98 0.74
N SER A 82 8.96 -19.89 0.01
CA SER A 82 10.24 -19.58 -0.58
C SER A 82 10.46 -18.08 -0.68
N VAL A 83 11.72 -17.68 -0.66
CA VAL A 83 12.14 -16.29 -0.88
C VAL A 83 13.02 -16.26 -2.12
N THR A 84 12.67 -15.45 -3.11
CA THR A 84 13.41 -15.33 -4.36
C THR A 84 14.07 -13.96 -4.43
N PHE A 85 15.38 -13.92 -4.60
CA PHE A 85 16.17 -12.72 -4.79
C PHE A 85 16.43 -12.56 -6.28
N VAL A 86 16.20 -11.36 -6.81
CA VAL A 86 16.41 -11.03 -8.22
C VAL A 86 17.28 -9.78 -8.31
N ASP A 87 18.35 -9.87 -9.08
CA ASP A 87 19.21 -8.75 -9.44
C ASP A 87 18.71 -8.10 -10.73
N ARG A 88 18.25 -6.85 -10.66
CA ARG A 88 17.80 -6.08 -11.82
C ARG A 88 18.88 -5.15 -12.36
N TYR A 89 20.12 -5.29 -11.91
CA TYR A 89 21.27 -4.42 -12.17
C TYR A 89 21.17 -3.02 -11.57
N GLU A 90 19.99 -2.40 -11.62
CA GLU A 90 19.73 -1.07 -11.06
C GLU A 90 19.21 -1.14 -9.61
N TYR A 91 18.66 -2.27 -9.20
CA TYR A 91 18.10 -2.52 -7.88
C TYR A 91 17.97 -4.03 -7.63
N PHE A 92 17.67 -4.39 -6.38
CA PHE A 92 17.28 -5.78 -6.06
C PHE A 92 15.77 -5.88 -5.85
N GLU A 93 15.19 -7.00 -6.29
CA GLU A 93 13.85 -7.41 -5.87
C GLU A 93 13.95 -8.63 -4.97
N VAL A 94 13.16 -8.65 -3.91
CA VAL A 94 12.99 -9.81 -3.05
C VAL A 94 11.51 -10.16 -2.99
N HIS A 95 11.20 -11.35 -3.49
CA HIS A 95 9.85 -11.89 -3.59
C HIS A 95 9.66 -12.96 -2.51
N VAL A 96 8.61 -12.84 -1.71
CA VAL A 96 8.26 -13.84 -0.71
C VAL A 96 7.01 -14.57 -1.15
N PHE A 97 7.09 -15.90 -1.20
CA PHE A 97 5.96 -16.78 -1.44
C PHE A 97 5.76 -17.64 -0.21
N THR A 98 4.72 -17.37 0.58
CA THR A 98 4.39 -18.10 1.81
C THR A 98 2.87 -18.16 1.96
N SER A 99 2.37 -19.02 2.85
CA SER A 99 0.98 -18.91 3.31
C SER A 99 0.80 -17.64 4.17
N ASN A 100 -0.38 -17.00 4.05
CA ASN A 100 -0.68 -15.67 4.62
C ASN A 100 -0.45 -15.56 6.15
N ILE A 101 -0.52 -16.66 6.90
CA ILE A 101 -0.41 -16.64 8.38
C ILE A 101 0.98 -16.17 8.84
N TRP A 102 2.02 -16.41 8.03
CA TRP A 102 3.42 -16.13 8.38
C TRP A 102 3.99 -14.91 7.66
N GLU A 103 3.23 -14.31 6.76
CA GLU A 103 3.74 -13.32 5.80
C GLU A 103 4.37 -12.12 6.52
N LYS A 104 3.69 -11.53 7.50
CA LYS A 104 4.20 -10.37 8.24
C LYS A 104 5.48 -10.66 9.03
N GLU A 105 5.54 -11.80 9.70
CA GLU A 105 6.72 -12.22 10.46
C GLU A 105 7.89 -12.51 9.52
N LEU A 106 7.66 -13.28 8.45
CA LEU A 106 8.69 -13.62 7.46
C LEU A 106 9.26 -12.36 6.80
N TRP A 107 8.42 -11.40 6.40
CA TRP A 107 8.89 -10.15 5.79
C TRP A 107 9.83 -9.34 6.68
N GLY A 108 9.54 -9.25 7.99
CA GLY A 108 10.45 -8.59 8.95
C GLY A 108 11.84 -9.23 8.96
N HIS A 109 11.88 -10.57 8.90
CA HIS A 109 13.12 -11.34 8.88
C HIS A 109 13.86 -11.25 7.56
N VAL A 110 13.16 -11.36 6.44
CA VAL A 110 13.72 -11.18 5.09
C VAL A 110 14.34 -9.80 4.98
N ARG A 111 13.61 -8.75 5.41
CA ARG A 111 14.13 -7.38 5.41
C ARG A 111 15.40 -7.26 6.25
N LYS A 112 15.41 -7.76 7.49
CA LYS A 112 16.58 -7.70 8.35
C LYS A 112 17.80 -8.42 7.75
N ALA A 113 17.59 -9.62 7.19
CA ALA A 113 18.65 -10.40 6.56
C ALA A 113 19.19 -9.71 5.30
N VAL A 114 18.33 -9.12 4.47
CA VAL A 114 18.72 -8.41 3.25
C VAL A 114 19.52 -7.15 3.60
N PHE A 115 18.98 -6.26 4.41
CA PHE A 115 19.63 -4.98 4.68
C PHE A 115 20.88 -5.12 5.55
N GLY A 116 20.84 -5.95 6.60
CA GLY A 116 22.04 -6.22 7.41
C GLY A 116 23.10 -6.99 6.66
N GLY A 117 22.69 -7.88 5.74
CA GLY A 117 23.60 -8.58 4.85
C GLY A 117 24.28 -7.64 3.86
N ILE A 118 23.54 -6.69 3.25
CA ILE A 118 24.13 -5.69 2.36
C ILE A 118 25.10 -4.79 3.12
N GLU A 119 24.74 -4.31 4.31
CA GLU A 119 25.64 -3.51 5.16
C GLU A 119 26.95 -4.25 5.46
N THR A 120 26.87 -5.52 5.89
CA THR A 120 28.06 -6.36 6.14
C THR A 120 28.91 -6.56 4.88
N VAL A 121 28.25 -6.76 3.72
CA VAL A 121 28.92 -6.97 2.44
C VAL A 121 29.60 -5.70 1.95
N ASP A 122 28.94 -4.56 2.07
CA ASP A 122 29.50 -3.26 1.67
C ASP A 122 30.73 -2.95 2.52
N GLU A 123 30.67 -3.16 3.84
CA GLU A 123 31.84 -3.05 4.72
C GLU A 123 32.98 -3.98 4.28
N THR A 124 32.67 -5.23 3.96
CA THR A 124 33.66 -6.24 3.53
C THR A 124 34.30 -5.89 2.19
N LEU A 125 33.54 -5.30 1.27
CA LEU A 125 34.01 -4.90 -0.05
C LEU A 125 34.63 -3.49 -0.07
N GLY A 126 34.55 -2.75 1.03
CA GLY A 126 35.06 -1.38 1.14
C GLY A 126 34.16 -0.34 0.45
N TYR A 127 32.86 -0.60 0.37
CA TYR A 127 31.86 0.30 -0.18
C TYR A 127 31.23 1.11 0.96
N SER A 128 31.38 2.44 0.94
CA SER A 128 30.88 3.33 2.01
C SER A 128 29.77 4.27 1.59
N ASP A 129 29.61 4.48 0.28
CA ASP A 129 28.94 5.69 -0.21
C ASP A 129 27.47 5.43 -0.59
N ASN A 130 27.11 4.18 -0.89
CA ASN A 130 25.79 3.85 -1.44
C ASN A 130 24.93 3.16 -0.39
N LYS A 131 24.16 3.95 0.38
CA LYS A 131 23.27 3.39 1.40
C LYS A 131 21.99 2.86 0.77
N PRO A 132 21.74 1.54 0.77
CA PRO A 132 20.51 0.99 0.25
C PRO A 132 19.32 1.42 1.10
N ARG A 133 18.14 1.56 0.48
CA ARG A 133 16.90 1.86 1.19
C ARG A 133 15.73 1.00 0.71
N PRO A 134 14.74 0.77 1.59
CA PRO A 134 13.54 0.03 1.20
C PRO A 134 12.69 0.82 0.20
N ALA A 135 12.22 0.10 -0.81
CA ALA A 135 11.40 0.60 -1.89
C ALA A 135 10.37 -0.47 -2.32
N ILE A 136 9.52 -0.10 -3.28
CA ILE A 136 8.66 -1.01 -4.04
C ILE A 136 8.94 -0.85 -5.53
N VAL A 137 8.44 -1.77 -6.35
CA VAL A 137 8.35 -1.53 -7.79
C VAL A 137 7.35 -0.39 -8.00
N CYS A 138 7.76 0.66 -8.71
CA CYS A 138 6.94 1.84 -8.95
C CYS A 138 5.60 1.42 -9.59
N PRO A 139 4.45 1.78 -8.97
CA PRO A 139 3.15 1.37 -9.49
C PRO A 139 2.74 2.06 -10.80
N ARG A 140 3.47 3.10 -11.22
CA ARG A 140 3.10 3.93 -12.38
C ARG A 140 3.85 3.47 -13.63
N THR A 141 3.12 3.38 -14.74
CA THR A 141 3.61 2.92 -16.06
C THR A 141 4.10 4.06 -16.96
N HIS A 142 4.64 5.14 -16.39
CA HIS A 142 5.10 6.28 -17.19
C HIS A 142 6.46 6.03 -17.84
N THR A 143 7.12 4.94 -17.46
CA THR A 143 8.34 4.42 -18.09
C THR A 143 8.05 3.06 -18.72
N ASP A 144 8.78 2.73 -19.80
CA ASP A 144 8.67 1.42 -20.46
C ASP A 144 9.31 0.28 -19.64
N ARG A 145 9.98 0.61 -18.52
CA ARG A 145 10.72 -0.34 -17.69
C ARG A 145 10.34 -0.22 -16.22
N PRO A 146 10.25 -1.34 -15.48
CA PRO A 146 10.07 -1.34 -14.03
C PRO A 146 11.26 -0.66 -13.34
N HIS A 147 10.97 0.24 -12.40
CA HIS A 147 11.97 0.97 -11.62
C HIS A 147 11.51 1.10 -10.15
N PRO A 148 12.40 1.45 -9.22
CA PRO A 148 12.03 1.61 -7.82
C PRO A 148 11.11 2.82 -7.56
N ALA A 149 10.32 2.73 -6.51
CA ALA A 149 9.74 3.88 -5.83
C ALA A 149 10.06 3.75 -4.34
N TYR A 150 10.86 4.69 -3.81
CA TYR A 150 11.29 4.62 -2.42
C TYR A 150 10.17 5.04 -1.48
N ILE A 151 10.25 4.56 -0.25
CA ILE A 151 9.19 4.72 0.74
C ILE A 151 9.56 5.76 1.78
N ARG A 152 8.66 6.72 2.01
CA ARG A 152 8.76 7.73 3.07
C ARG A 152 7.37 8.05 3.61
N ASP A 153 7.19 7.98 4.94
CA ASP A 153 5.96 8.43 5.61
C ASP A 153 4.64 7.87 5.02
N LYS A 154 4.59 6.56 4.72
CA LYS A 154 3.47 5.83 4.09
C LYS A 154 3.20 6.23 2.64
N VAL A 155 4.09 6.99 2.03
CA VAL A 155 4.04 7.42 0.64
C VAL A 155 5.18 6.75 -0.11
N TRP A 156 4.89 6.25 -1.31
CA TRP A 156 5.93 5.90 -2.27
C TRP A 156 6.21 7.11 -3.16
N ILE A 157 7.49 7.34 -3.48
CA ILE A 157 7.95 8.41 -4.35
C ILE A 157 8.75 7.76 -5.48
N CYS A 158 8.34 8.02 -6.72
CA CYS A 158 8.99 7.48 -7.91
C CYS A 158 10.45 7.97 -8.01
N THR A 159 11.38 7.06 -8.30
CA THR A 159 12.79 7.44 -8.49
C THR A 159 13.08 8.07 -9.86
N SER A 160 12.23 7.81 -10.86
CA SER A 160 12.36 8.37 -12.22
C SER A 160 11.68 9.73 -12.39
N ASP A 161 10.71 10.06 -11.54
CA ASP A 161 9.95 11.32 -11.57
C ASP A 161 9.48 11.67 -10.15
N CYS A 162 10.21 12.56 -9.47
CA CYS A 162 9.96 12.88 -8.06
C CYS A 162 8.63 13.59 -7.81
N ASP A 163 7.98 14.14 -8.84
CA ASP A 163 6.63 14.72 -8.75
C ASP A 163 5.54 13.63 -8.74
N LYS A 164 5.91 12.36 -8.98
CA LYS A 164 4.99 11.21 -8.91
C LYS A 164 5.15 10.49 -7.58
N PHE A 165 4.08 10.57 -6.79
CA PHE A 165 3.97 9.86 -5.53
C PHE A 165 2.55 9.31 -5.33
N GLY A 166 2.38 8.49 -4.31
CA GLY A 166 1.08 8.00 -3.88
C GLY A 166 1.17 7.28 -2.55
N TYR A 167 0.03 7.02 -1.94
CA TYR A 167 -0.01 6.27 -0.69
C TYR A 167 0.35 4.80 -0.93
N LEU A 168 1.06 4.22 0.03
CA LEU A 168 1.34 2.79 0.07
C LEU A 168 0.06 2.03 0.38
N SER A 169 -0.23 1.03 -0.46
CA SER A 169 -1.26 0.05 -0.15
C SER A 169 -0.91 -0.70 1.14
N THR A 170 -1.94 -1.10 1.89
CA THR A 170 -1.86 -1.98 3.08
C THR A 170 -0.89 -3.15 2.91
N LYS A 171 -0.86 -3.75 1.71
CA LYS A 171 0.06 -4.85 1.34
C LYS A 171 1.55 -4.52 1.42
N TYR A 172 1.93 -3.24 1.56
CA TYR A 172 3.31 -2.77 1.67
C TYR A 172 3.62 -2.12 3.03
N LEU A 173 2.64 -2.02 3.95
CA LEU A 173 2.86 -1.39 5.26
C LEU A 173 3.90 -2.13 6.10
N TRP A 174 4.11 -3.43 5.85
CA TRP A 174 5.17 -4.21 6.49
C TRP A 174 6.58 -3.67 6.18
N ILE A 175 6.77 -2.99 5.04
CA ILE A 175 8.07 -2.37 4.67
C ILE A 175 8.44 -1.25 5.63
N GLN A 176 7.45 -0.55 6.21
CA GLN A 176 7.69 0.54 7.15
C GLN A 176 7.69 0.10 8.60
N THR A 177 7.25 -1.13 8.89
CA THR A 177 7.18 -1.60 10.27
C THR A 177 8.60 -1.69 10.82
N PRO A 178 8.95 -0.97 11.90
CA PRO A 178 10.24 -1.15 12.56
C PRO A 178 10.39 -2.63 12.91
N CYS A 179 11.55 -3.21 12.66
CA CYS A 179 11.82 -4.55 13.17
C CYS A 179 11.87 -4.41 14.69
N GLU A 180 10.81 -4.82 15.39
CA GLU A 180 10.85 -4.80 16.85
C GLU A 180 12.06 -5.61 17.31
N PRO A 181 12.90 -5.07 18.20
CA PRO A 181 14.00 -5.84 18.75
C PRO A 181 13.39 -7.06 19.43
N SER A 182 13.75 -8.26 18.95
CA SER A 182 13.34 -9.51 19.58
C SER A 182 13.73 -9.43 21.05
N GLN A 183 12.73 -9.34 21.93
CA GLN A 183 12.97 -9.19 23.37
C GLN A 183 13.77 -10.39 23.84
N THR A 184 15.07 -10.19 24.01
CA THR A 184 15.91 -11.10 24.79
C THR A 184 15.70 -10.65 26.23
N SER A 185 14.93 -11.45 26.97
CA SER A 185 14.54 -11.19 28.36
C SER A 185 15.73 -10.74 29.19
N SER A 186 15.80 -9.44 29.44
CA SER A 186 16.75 -8.80 30.34
C SER A 186 15.89 -8.06 31.36
N ALA A 187 15.79 -8.64 32.56
CA ALA A 187 15.05 -8.06 33.67
C ALA A 187 15.82 -6.85 34.22
N SER A 188 15.16 -5.69 34.31
CA SER A 188 15.63 -4.59 35.15
C SER A 188 14.45 -3.75 35.65
N VAL A 189 14.08 -4.06 36.90
CA VAL A 189 13.76 -3.19 38.04
C VAL A 189 13.20 -1.79 37.75
N THR A 190 11.96 -1.62 38.19
CA THR A 190 11.15 -0.40 38.28
C THR A 190 11.53 0.47 39.48
N THR A 191 11.62 1.79 39.26
CA THR A 191 11.27 2.89 40.18
C THR A 191 10.85 4.04 39.25
N GLY A 192 9.71 4.72 39.31
CA GLY A 192 8.79 5.01 40.41
C GLY A 192 8.92 6.50 40.75
N ASP A 193 8.12 7.37 40.12
CA ASP A 193 7.39 8.43 40.86
C ASP A 193 6.43 9.25 39.99
N ALA A 194 5.35 9.69 40.66
CA ALA A 194 4.21 10.44 40.15
C ALA A 194 4.10 11.78 40.90
N THR A 195 3.63 12.85 40.23
CA THR A 195 3.03 14.04 40.88
C THR A 195 2.22 14.81 39.81
N THR A 196 0.89 14.72 39.81
CA THR A 196 -0.14 15.61 40.42
C THR A 196 -0.56 16.80 39.56
N ALA A 197 -1.88 16.94 39.48
CA ALA A 197 -2.68 17.88 38.70
C ALA A 197 -2.64 19.34 39.19
N GLU A 198 -3.06 20.27 38.32
CA GLU A 198 -3.79 21.46 38.74
C GLU A 198 -4.81 21.93 37.68
N GLN A 199 -6.06 22.01 38.10
CA GLN A 199 -7.20 22.64 37.43
C GLN A 199 -7.08 24.17 37.54
N ARG A 200 -7.55 24.88 36.51
CA ARG A 200 -8.01 26.26 36.66
C ARG A 200 -9.30 26.49 35.87
N THR A 201 -10.35 26.75 36.62
CA THR A 201 -11.66 27.28 36.23
C THR A 201 -11.64 28.82 36.26
N HIS A 202 -12.40 29.45 35.36
CA HIS A 202 -13.23 30.66 35.52
C HIS A 202 -13.89 30.92 34.16
N ASP A 203 -15.23 30.87 34.07
CA ASP A 203 -16.19 32.00 34.17
C ASP A 203 -16.05 33.00 33.03
N GLU A 204 -17.08 33.64 32.48
CA GLU A 204 -18.55 33.60 32.47
C GLU A 204 -18.89 34.77 31.53
N SER A 205 -19.90 34.66 30.67
CA SER A 205 -20.82 35.77 30.33
C SER A 205 -21.53 35.53 28.99
N SER A 206 -22.85 35.45 29.12
CA SER A 206 -23.95 35.65 28.16
C SER A 206 -23.78 36.91 27.29
N VAL A 207 -24.53 37.12 26.20
CA VAL A 207 -25.96 37.52 26.15
C VAL A 207 -26.51 37.39 24.71
N GLU A 208 -27.73 36.83 24.62
CA GLU A 208 -28.94 37.11 23.79
C GLU A 208 -28.83 37.91 22.45
N SER A 209 -29.70 37.84 21.44
CA SER A 209 -31.11 37.43 21.33
C SER A 209 -31.58 37.47 19.86
N SER A 210 -32.60 36.66 19.51
CA SER A 210 -33.80 36.96 18.69
C SER A 210 -33.64 37.42 17.21
N THR A 211 -34.42 37.02 16.20
CA THR A 211 -35.88 36.84 16.08
C THR A 211 -36.22 36.04 14.79
N ALA A 212 -37.43 35.47 14.77
CA ALA A 212 -38.05 34.72 13.68
C ALA A 212 -38.72 35.59 12.60
N ALA A 213 -38.99 35.02 11.41
CA ALA A 213 -40.30 35.10 10.75
C ALA A 213 -40.40 34.21 9.49
N THR A 214 -41.54 33.52 9.44
CA THR A 214 -42.18 32.69 8.42
C THR A 214 -42.48 33.41 7.09
N SER A 215 -42.44 32.69 5.95
CA SER A 215 -43.48 32.73 4.89
C SER A 215 -43.22 31.75 3.72
N ILE A 216 -44.26 31.01 3.34
CA ILE A 216 -44.53 30.20 2.12
C ILE A 216 -45.97 30.59 1.70
N PRO A 217 -46.51 30.39 0.46
CA PRO A 217 -45.96 29.91 -0.83
C PRO A 217 -46.22 30.86 -2.03
N SER A 218 -45.61 30.57 -3.19
CA SER A 218 -46.24 30.89 -4.49
C SER A 218 -45.91 29.83 -5.53
N ALA A 219 -46.94 29.47 -6.29
CA ALA A 219 -46.98 28.39 -7.28
C ALA A 219 -46.62 28.88 -8.69
N SER A 220 -46.38 27.90 -9.56
CA SER A 220 -46.27 28.00 -11.02
C SER A 220 -44.91 28.45 -11.57
N ASP A 221 -44.05 27.47 -11.84
CA ASP A 221 -43.52 27.30 -13.19
C ASP A 221 -43.10 25.84 -13.40
N ALA A 222 -43.62 25.24 -14.47
CA ALA A 222 -43.29 23.87 -14.85
C ALA A 222 -41.85 23.84 -15.42
N PRO A 223 -40.96 22.96 -14.94
CA PRO A 223 -39.60 22.90 -15.45
C PRO A 223 -39.57 22.34 -16.88
N LEU A 224 -38.89 23.06 -17.78
CA LEU A 224 -38.49 22.54 -19.09
C LEU A 224 -37.75 21.20 -18.96
N PRO A 225 -37.87 20.29 -19.95
CA PRO A 225 -37.15 19.02 -19.93
C PRO A 225 -35.65 19.28 -19.88
N ALA A 226 -34.98 18.68 -18.89
CA ALA A 226 -33.54 18.79 -18.70
C ALA A 226 -32.79 18.33 -19.97
N PRO A 227 -31.70 19.02 -20.36
CA PRO A 227 -30.85 18.56 -21.46
C PRO A 227 -30.31 17.16 -21.15
N PRO A 228 -30.08 16.31 -22.18
CA PRO A 228 -29.55 14.97 -21.99
C PRO A 228 -28.19 15.06 -21.27
N THR A 229 -28.14 14.48 -20.08
CA THR A 229 -26.92 14.36 -19.28
C THR A 229 -25.86 13.66 -20.13
N PRO A 230 -24.61 14.17 -20.22
CA PRO A 230 -23.54 13.45 -20.89
C PRO A 230 -23.40 12.05 -20.27
N GLU A 231 -23.53 11.02 -21.09
CA GLU A 231 -23.42 9.63 -20.65
C GLU A 231 -22.00 9.38 -20.15
N THR A 232 -21.83 9.36 -18.83
CA THR A 232 -20.57 9.03 -18.20
C THR A 232 -20.33 7.54 -18.31
N LYS A 233 -19.16 7.16 -18.84
CA LYS A 233 -18.74 5.77 -18.98
C LYS A 233 -18.90 5.00 -17.65
N PRO A 234 -19.57 3.83 -17.63
CA PRO A 234 -19.73 3.05 -16.42
C PRO A 234 -18.40 2.44 -15.97
N LEU A 235 -18.20 2.40 -14.66
CA LEU A 235 -17.08 1.77 -13.97
C LEU A 235 -17.42 0.31 -13.68
N GLY A 236 -16.41 -0.55 -13.81
CA GLY A 236 -16.52 -1.97 -13.49
C GLY A 236 -15.52 -2.39 -12.42
N ILE A 237 -15.59 -3.68 -12.04
CA ILE A 237 -14.71 -4.27 -11.03
C ILE A 237 -13.20 -4.11 -11.34
N LYS A 238 -12.84 -4.00 -12.62
CA LYS A 238 -11.45 -3.80 -13.08
C LYS A 238 -10.91 -2.41 -12.71
N ASP A 239 -11.80 -1.45 -12.45
CA ASP A 239 -11.45 -0.08 -12.09
C ASP A 239 -11.27 0.10 -10.58
N LEU A 240 -11.46 -0.97 -9.78
CA LEU A 240 -11.38 -0.92 -8.32
C LEU A 240 -10.10 -0.25 -7.82
N PHE A 241 -8.94 -0.58 -8.41
CA PHE A 241 -7.67 0.02 -8.01
C PHE A 241 -7.65 1.54 -8.25
N SER A 242 -8.12 1.98 -9.41
CA SER A 242 -8.21 3.40 -9.76
C SER A 242 -9.14 4.14 -8.81
N VAL A 243 -10.31 3.58 -8.51
CA VAL A 243 -11.29 4.21 -7.60
C VAL A 243 -10.75 4.29 -6.17
N CYS A 244 -10.11 3.22 -5.68
CA CYS A 244 -9.50 3.21 -4.35
C CYS A 244 -8.40 4.27 -4.23
N SER A 245 -7.55 4.44 -5.26
CA SER A 245 -6.45 5.40 -5.21
C SER A 245 -6.91 6.86 -5.11
N GLU A 246 -8.09 7.19 -5.64
CA GLU A 246 -8.65 8.54 -5.51
C GLU A 246 -9.26 8.81 -4.14
N LEU A 247 -9.65 7.77 -3.39
CA LEU A 247 -10.38 7.91 -2.12
C LEU A 247 -9.53 7.70 -0.87
N VAL A 248 -8.22 7.57 -1.00
CA VAL A 248 -7.32 7.30 0.15
C VAL A 248 -7.45 8.39 1.24
N GLY A 249 -7.56 9.67 0.86
CA GLY A 249 -7.71 10.79 1.81
C GLY A 249 -8.97 10.69 2.68
N VAL A 250 -10.00 9.98 2.23
CA VAL A 250 -11.27 9.78 2.94
C VAL A 250 -11.48 8.34 3.39
N ALA A 251 -10.45 7.49 3.40
CA ALA A 251 -10.57 6.07 3.79
C ALA A 251 -11.15 5.90 5.20
N HIS A 252 -10.76 6.74 6.16
CA HIS A 252 -11.32 6.74 7.53
C HIS A 252 -12.83 7.02 7.58
N LYS A 253 -13.43 7.48 6.47
CA LYS A 253 -14.86 7.71 6.30
C LYS A 253 -15.52 6.68 5.38
N TRP A 254 -14.88 5.53 5.12
CA TRP A 254 -15.38 4.51 4.18
C TRP A 254 -16.85 4.14 4.38
N LYS A 255 -17.31 3.99 5.63
CA LYS A 255 -18.71 3.63 5.94
C LYS A 255 -19.68 4.73 5.52
N LYS A 256 -19.29 5.98 5.74
CA LYS A 256 -20.02 7.18 5.30
C LYS A 256 -20.09 7.26 3.78
N VAL A 257 -18.96 7.04 3.10
CA VAL A 257 -18.88 6.98 1.64
C VAL A 257 -19.78 5.86 1.10
N GLY A 258 -19.74 4.67 1.69
CA GLY A 258 -20.60 3.53 1.30
C GLY A 258 -22.09 3.84 1.38
N LEU A 259 -22.53 4.51 2.45
CA LEU A 259 -23.93 4.96 2.59
C LEU A 259 -24.30 6.01 1.53
N ALA A 260 -23.38 6.92 1.18
CA ALA A 260 -23.60 7.89 0.13
C ALA A 260 -23.67 7.23 -1.26
N LEU A 261 -22.94 6.12 -1.45
CA LEU A 261 -23.02 5.23 -2.62
C LEU A 261 -24.22 4.28 -2.59
N ARG A 262 -25.16 4.46 -1.64
CA ARG A 262 -26.41 3.68 -1.52
C ARG A 262 -26.20 2.19 -1.21
N LEU A 263 -25.04 1.82 -0.68
CA LEU A 263 -24.85 0.48 -0.15
C LEU A 263 -25.69 0.28 1.11
N ASP A 264 -26.20 -0.93 1.24
CA ASP A 264 -27.01 -1.35 2.37
C ASP A 264 -26.19 -1.26 3.69
N PRO A 265 -26.76 -0.68 4.77
CA PRO A 265 -26.07 -0.60 6.07
C PRO A 265 -25.60 -1.95 6.62
N ASP A 266 -26.39 -3.02 6.46
CA ASP A 266 -26.03 -4.36 6.93
C ASP A 266 -24.83 -4.91 6.14
N LEU A 267 -24.70 -4.55 4.87
CA LEU A 267 -23.51 -4.89 4.08
C LEU A 267 -22.27 -4.20 4.63
N LEU A 268 -22.38 -2.92 5.00
CA LEU A 268 -21.27 -2.17 5.59
C LEU A 268 -20.90 -2.73 6.98
N ASP A 269 -21.88 -3.10 7.79
CA ASP A 269 -21.65 -3.75 9.08
C ASP A 269 -20.95 -5.11 8.93
N ARG A 270 -21.30 -5.88 7.88
CA ARG A 270 -20.58 -7.13 7.54
C ARG A 270 -19.14 -6.88 7.12
N ILE A 271 -18.85 -5.78 6.42
CA ILE A 271 -17.48 -5.40 6.06
C ILE A 271 -16.69 -5.05 7.33
N GLU A 272 -17.27 -4.22 8.21
CA GLU A 272 -16.64 -3.85 9.49
C GLU A 272 -16.37 -5.06 10.40
N ALA A 273 -17.29 -6.03 10.42
CA ALA A 273 -17.16 -7.25 11.23
C ALA A 273 -15.96 -8.14 10.85
N LYS A 274 -15.37 -7.96 9.66
CA LYS A 274 -14.16 -8.70 9.24
C LYS A 274 -12.90 -8.29 10.02
N LYS A 275 -12.96 -7.20 10.81
CA LYS A 275 -11.83 -6.63 11.57
C LYS A 275 -10.63 -6.27 10.67
N ASN A 276 -10.93 -5.85 9.44
CA ASN A 276 -9.92 -5.33 8.54
C ASN A 276 -9.52 -3.92 8.95
N ASP A 277 -8.39 -3.44 8.42
CA ASP A 277 -8.03 -2.04 8.57
C ASP A 277 -8.97 -1.11 7.77
N VAL A 278 -8.79 0.19 7.98
CA VAL A 278 -9.63 1.23 7.37
C VAL A 278 -9.58 1.23 5.84
N GLU A 279 -8.42 0.93 5.26
CA GLU A 279 -8.19 0.95 3.81
C GLU A 279 -8.77 -0.30 3.15
N ASP A 280 -8.61 -1.46 3.78
CA ASP A 280 -9.24 -2.71 3.36
C ASP A 280 -10.77 -2.62 3.43
N ASN A 281 -11.31 -1.95 4.45
CA ASN A 281 -12.76 -1.68 4.53
C ASN A 281 -13.24 -0.75 3.42
N LEU A 282 -12.47 0.30 3.06
CA LEU A 282 -12.77 1.14 1.90
C LEU A 282 -12.74 0.31 0.60
N SER A 283 -11.71 -0.51 0.42
CA SER A 283 -11.55 -1.36 -0.76
C SER A 283 -12.71 -2.34 -0.91
N ASP A 284 -13.10 -3.03 0.16
CA ASP A 284 -14.26 -3.94 0.16
C ASP A 284 -15.57 -3.21 -0.11
N THR A 285 -15.74 -2.00 0.42
CA THR A 285 -16.93 -1.16 0.17
C THR A 285 -17.04 -0.78 -1.30
N LEU A 286 -15.96 -0.29 -1.89
CA LEU A 286 -15.91 0.08 -3.31
C LEU A 286 -16.07 -1.13 -4.22
N LYS A 287 -15.54 -2.28 -3.81
CA LYS A 287 -15.70 -3.55 -4.53
C LYS A 287 -17.16 -3.96 -4.63
N GLU A 288 -17.92 -3.85 -3.54
CA GLU A 288 -19.35 -4.16 -3.55
C GLU A 288 -20.16 -3.14 -4.35
N TRP A 289 -19.81 -1.86 -4.28
CA TRP A 289 -20.41 -0.83 -5.14
C TRP A 289 -20.18 -1.11 -6.63
N LEU A 290 -18.94 -1.42 -7.04
CA LEU A 290 -18.60 -1.76 -8.43
C LEU A 290 -19.23 -3.08 -8.92
N LYS A 291 -19.62 -3.98 -8.00
CA LYS A 291 -20.41 -5.17 -8.31
C LYS A 291 -21.90 -4.89 -8.46
N LYS A 292 -22.33 -3.65 -8.27
CA LYS A 292 -23.75 -3.24 -8.32
C LYS A 292 -24.57 -3.84 -7.18
N SER A 293 -23.99 -3.96 -5.97
CA SER A 293 -24.70 -4.42 -4.76
C SER A 293 -25.65 -3.33 -4.18
N TYR A 294 -26.32 -2.55 -5.03
CA TYR A 294 -27.29 -1.50 -4.71
C TYR A 294 -28.34 -1.40 -5.83
N ASP A 295 -29.37 -0.58 -5.63
CA ASP A 295 -30.42 -0.36 -6.64
C ASP A 295 -29.90 0.46 -7.84
N THR A 296 -29.33 -0.24 -8.82
CA THR A 296 -28.85 0.39 -10.07
C THR A 296 -29.98 0.85 -10.98
N GLU A 297 -31.20 0.34 -10.82
CA GLU A 297 -32.34 0.76 -11.65
C GLU A 297 -32.74 2.20 -11.32
N SER A 298 -32.75 2.55 -10.03
CA SER A 298 -33.10 3.90 -9.57
C SER A 298 -31.94 4.90 -9.63
N PHE A 299 -30.69 4.45 -9.46
CA PHE A 299 -29.53 5.34 -9.29
C PHE A 299 -28.50 5.26 -10.41
N GLY A 300 -28.67 4.34 -11.37
CA GLY A 300 -27.75 4.13 -12.47
C GLY A 300 -26.51 3.31 -12.10
N ASP A 301 -25.70 3.01 -13.13
CA ASP A 301 -24.48 2.23 -12.99
C ASP A 301 -23.36 2.98 -12.26
N PRO A 302 -22.41 2.27 -11.61
CA PRO A 302 -21.24 2.88 -11.00
C PRO A 302 -20.52 3.79 -12.00
N SER A 303 -20.22 5.02 -11.62
CA SER A 303 -19.58 6.00 -12.49
C SER A 303 -18.77 7.00 -11.67
N TRP A 304 -17.83 7.70 -12.30
CA TRP A 304 -17.07 8.77 -11.65
C TRP A 304 -17.98 9.89 -11.16
N LYS A 305 -19.07 10.19 -11.88
CA LYS A 305 -20.08 11.17 -11.45
C LYS A 305 -20.73 10.76 -10.13
N LEU A 306 -21.22 9.52 -10.03
CA LEU A 306 -21.85 9.03 -8.79
C LEU A 306 -20.86 9.05 -7.61
N LEU A 307 -19.59 8.73 -7.87
CA LEU A 307 -18.53 8.80 -6.88
C LEU A 307 -18.27 10.23 -6.38
N VAL A 308 -18.13 11.18 -7.32
CA VAL A 308 -17.94 12.61 -7.04
C VAL A 308 -19.08 13.15 -6.18
N ASP A 309 -20.32 12.85 -6.57
CA ASP A 309 -21.51 13.25 -5.82
C ASP A 309 -21.50 12.63 -4.41
N ALA A 310 -21.17 11.34 -4.28
CA ALA A 310 -21.12 10.65 -3.00
C ALA A 310 -20.08 11.27 -2.05
N VAL A 311 -18.87 11.56 -2.53
CA VAL A 311 -17.78 12.14 -1.71
C VAL A 311 -18.11 13.56 -1.24
N ALA A 312 -18.71 14.36 -2.13
CA ALA A 312 -19.14 15.71 -1.79
C ALA A 312 -20.35 15.72 -0.84
N HIS A 313 -21.20 14.68 -0.92
CA HIS A 313 -22.41 14.58 -0.12
C HIS A 313 -22.10 14.62 1.39
N ARG A 314 -23.00 15.25 2.15
CA ARG A 314 -22.86 15.39 3.61
C ARG A 314 -22.73 14.04 4.32
N ALA A 315 -23.42 13.02 3.81
CA ALA A 315 -23.33 11.66 4.33
C ALA A 315 -22.03 10.95 3.95
N GLY A 316 -21.38 11.31 2.82
CA GLY A 316 -20.18 10.64 2.28
C GLY A 316 -18.85 11.28 2.68
N GLY A 317 -18.88 12.19 3.64
CA GLY A 317 -17.66 12.75 4.24
C GLY A 317 -17.46 14.24 4.01
N LYS A 318 -18.31 14.88 3.20
CA LYS A 318 -18.35 16.33 2.96
C LYS A 318 -17.00 16.86 2.42
N ASP A 319 -16.33 16.07 1.59
CA ASP A 319 -15.03 16.43 1.03
C ASP A 319 -15.19 16.98 -0.39
N ARG A 320 -15.74 18.20 -0.46
CA ARG A 320 -16.01 18.86 -1.75
C ARG A 320 -14.72 19.15 -2.52
N ALA A 321 -13.60 19.38 -1.82
CA ALA A 321 -12.32 19.64 -2.46
C ALA A 321 -11.82 18.39 -3.22
N LEU A 322 -11.83 17.23 -2.55
CA LEU A 322 -11.49 15.95 -3.20
C LEU A 322 -12.43 15.64 -4.37
N ALA A 323 -13.74 15.85 -4.18
CA ALA A 323 -14.72 15.62 -5.24
C ALA A 323 -14.48 16.51 -6.48
N MET A 324 -14.08 17.77 -6.30
CA MET A 324 -13.71 18.67 -7.40
C MET A 324 -12.44 18.23 -8.12
N GLU A 325 -11.44 17.72 -7.40
CA GLU A 325 -10.20 17.18 -7.98
C GLU A 325 -10.49 15.97 -8.86
N ILE A 326 -11.28 15.02 -8.35
CA ILE A 326 -11.71 13.83 -9.10
C ILE A 326 -12.53 14.26 -10.33
N ALA A 327 -13.46 15.21 -10.17
CA ALA A 327 -14.28 15.70 -11.27
C ALA A 327 -13.45 16.27 -12.42
N ALA A 328 -12.46 17.11 -12.10
CA ALA A 328 -11.54 17.67 -13.09
C ALA A 328 -10.68 16.61 -13.77
N LYS A 329 -10.20 15.62 -13.00
CA LYS A 329 -9.31 14.56 -13.51
C LYS A 329 -9.98 13.60 -14.49
N TYR A 330 -11.26 13.31 -14.28
CA TYR A 330 -12.01 12.35 -15.09
C TYR A 330 -13.02 13.01 -16.03
N ASP A 331 -12.93 14.34 -16.19
CA ASP A 331 -13.79 15.14 -17.07
C ASP A 331 -15.29 14.86 -16.82
N VAL A 332 -15.69 14.84 -15.54
CA VAL A 332 -17.09 14.70 -15.14
C VAL A 332 -17.62 16.00 -14.53
N PRO A 333 -18.94 16.23 -14.56
CA PRO A 333 -19.51 17.42 -13.94
C PRO A 333 -19.12 17.56 -12.46
N PRO A 334 -18.93 18.79 -11.96
CA PRO A 334 -18.66 19.03 -10.55
C PRO A 334 -19.83 18.54 -9.68
N PRO A 335 -19.57 18.19 -8.41
CA PRO A 335 -20.58 17.67 -7.51
C PRO A 335 -21.70 18.68 -7.28
N GLN A 336 -22.96 18.21 -7.39
CA GLN A 336 -24.15 19.03 -7.22
C GLN A 336 -24.43 19.43 -5.77
#